data_AF-Q82YJ5-F1
#
_entry.id   AF-Q82YJ5-F1
#
_cell.length_a   1.000
_cell.length_b   1.000
_cell.length_c   1.000
_cell.angle_alpha   90.00
_cell.angle_beta   90.00
_cell.angle_gamma   90.00
#
_symmetry.space_group_name_H-M   'P 1'
#
loop_
_entity.id
_entity.type
_entity.pdbx_description
1 polymer ?
#
loop_
_entity_poly.entity_id
_entity_poly.type
_entity_poly.pdbx_seq_one_letter_code
_entity_poly.pdbx_strand_id
1 'polypeptide(L)'
;MYSENFITNDWFNVEVFNKNKYTLTNQENKDVTELWLQILKGLKFPNELKETVSYSKNLKELSLKTHAEVSVCIIAKNEQDSIRKCINSIYEFSDEIIFIDTGSIDLTKKIVKEIASEKVKIFDYTWQDDFSDARNYSIQKASKEWILIIDADEYVSSDELTKLRLLIDMLDRFKFKDSLRVSCAIYQLDNVITHGQSRLFRNNNKIKYYGLIHEELRNNKGLDPIFNVESEITFFHDGYKEILRKEKCERNIRLLAKMLEKEPDNVRWAYLYCRDSFSINANIDFEKILLPFLIKNMDESISYENILLTNYTHLILFLITKKYIIDGKSSLASKCIKVLEKMLPNSSDVTFYKFLNKQHSLYEQQFEFLKEVIQFRKNNEYDQYSQIGCNLLHYDLLISGLLFDVKSYDYSYQYFLKLDLANYFSELEIPDEYKMLINKYRENES
;
A
#
# COMPACT_ATOMS: atom_id res chain seq x y z
N MET A 1 3.76 31.85 -0.78
CA MET A 1 4.26 32.17 -2.14
C MET A 1 4.23 30.98 -3.12
N TYR A 2 3.54 29.87 -2.83
CA TYR A 2 3.41 28.71 -3.75
C TYR A 2 2.07 28.65 -4.50
N SER A 3 1.28 29.73 -4.51
CA SER A 3 -0.09 29.75 -5.07
C SER A 3 -0.26 30.54 -6.37
N GLU A 4 0.79 31.20 -6.88
CA GLU A 4 0.67 32.11 -8.03
C GLU A 4 0.97 31.45 -9.39
N ASN A 5 1.56 30.25 -9.41
CA ASN A 5 2.02 29.62 -10.65
C ASN A 5 1.02 28.63 -11.29
N PHE A 6 -0.12 28.35 -10.63
CA PHE A 6 -1.10 27.37 -11.11
C PHE A 6 -2.47 27.95 -11.42
N ILE A 7 -2.77 29.17 -10.96
CA ILE A 7 -4.02 29.86 -11.26
C ILE A 7 -3.70 30.90 -12.32
N THR A 8 -3.91 30.55 -13.57
CA THR A 8 -3.83 31.49 -14.68
C THR A 8 -5.25 31.75 -15.19
N ASN A 9 -5.50 32.97 -15.65
CA ASN A 9 -6.82 33.43 -16.15
C ASN A 9 -7.36 32.63 -17.35
N ASP A 10 -6.64 31.61 -17.84
CA ASP A 10 -7.02 30.80 -18.98
C ASP A 10 -7.83 29.55 -18.57
N TRP A 11 -7.89 29.22 -17.27
CA TRP A 11 -8.76 28.15 -16.75
C TRP A 11 -10.18 28.66 -16.45
N PHE A 12 -10.32 29.99 -16.30
CA PHE A 12 -11.57 30.66 -15.96
C PHE A 12 -11.76 31.92 -16.79
N ASN A 13 -12.84 31.97 -17.54
CA ASN A 13 -13.36 33.18 -18.14
C ASN A 13 -13.93 34.12 -17.05
N VAL A 14 -13.10 34.98 -16.46
CA VAL A 14 -13.58 35.88 -15.40
C VAL A 14 -14.18 37.15 -16.01
N GLU A 15 -15.45 37.42 -15.73
CA GLU A 15 -16.01 38.75 -15.94
C GLU A 15 -15.65 39.68 -14.78
N VAL A 16 -15.10 40.85 -15.12
CA VAL A 16 -14.67 41.86 -14.17
C VAL A 16 -15.89 42.64 -13.70
N PHE A 17 -16.57 42.16 -12.65
CA PHE A 17 -17.49 42.98 -11.87
C PHE A 17 -16.83 43.39 -10.56
N ASN A 18 -16.24 44.59 -10.58
CA ASN A 18 -15.59 45.30 -9.48
C ASN A 18 -14.27 44.72 -8.95
N LYS A 19 -13.26 45.60 -8.90
CA LYS A 19 -11.91 45.36 -8.39
C LYS A 19 -11.96 44.73 -6.99
N ASN A 20 -11.50 43.48 -6.88
CA ASN A 20 -10.97 42.79 -5.69
C ASN A 20 -11.75 41.63 -5.05
N LYS A 21 -12.84 41.10 -5.62
CA LYS A 21 -13.38 39.79 -5.21
C LYS A 21 -13.91 39.01 -6.41
N TYR A 22 -13.37 37.81 -6.62
CA TYR A 22 -13.90 36.83 -7.58
C TYR A 22 -14.84 35.89 -6.82
N THR A 23 -16.08 35.73 -7.31
CA THR A 23 -17.04 34.76 -6.77
C THR A 23 -17.39 33.76 -7.86
N LEU A 24 -16.99 32.50 -7.68
CA LEU A 24 -17.40 31.38 -8.52
C LEU A 24 -18.76 30.89 -8.00
N THR A 25 -19.79 30.85 -8.84
CA THR A 25 -21.10 30.30 -8.46
C THR A 25 -21.39 28.97 -9.13
N ASN A 26 -22.03 28.04 -8.42
CA ASN A 26 -22.55 26.80 -9.00
C ASN A 26 -23.90 27.05 -9.74
N GLN A 27 -24.49 25.99 -10.31
CA GLN A 27 -25.79 26.08 -11.01
C GLN A 27 -26.97 26.53 -10.11
N GLU A 28 -26.81 26.45 -8.80
CA GLU A 28 -27.78 26.92 -7.79
C GLU A 28 -27.46 28.34 -7.30
N ASN A 29 -26.52 29.05 -7.94
CA ASN A 29 -26.01 30.36 -7.54
C ASN A 29 -25.33 30.42 -6.16
N LYS A 30 -24.85 29.29 -5.62
CA LYS A 30 -24.05 29.26 -4.38
C LYS A 30 -22.60 29.62 -4.66
N ASP A 31 -21.99 30.47 -3.82
CA ASP A 31 -20.55 30.77 -3.86
C ASP A 31 -19.75 29.50 -3.52
N VAL A 32 -18.94 29.04 -4.46
CA VAL A 32 -18.09 27.84 -4.37
C VAL A 32 -16.60 28.19 -4.50
N THR A 33 -16.23 29.47 -4.34
CA THR A 33 -14.85 29.96 -4.54
C THR A 33 -13.84 29.29 -3.61
N GLU A 34 -14.13 29.21 -2.32
CA GLU A 34 -13.23 28.58 -1.34
C GLU A 34 -13.06 27.08 -1.59
N LEU A 35 -14.17 26.40 -1.91
CA LEU A 35 -14.16 24.97 -2.25
C LEU A 35 -13.30 24.71 -3.50
N TRP A 36 -13.41 25.58 -4.50
CA TRP A 36 -12.58 25.50 -5.69
C TRP A 36 -11.09 25.67 -5.42
N LEU A 37 -10.73 26.65 -4.58
CA LEU A 37 -9.35 26.84 -4.15
C LEU A 37 -8.79 25.64 -3.38
N GLN A 38 -9.62 24.92 -2.61
CA GLN A 38 -9.21 23.69 -1.94
C GLN A 38 -8.88 22.58 -2.94
N ILE A 39 -9.75 22.36 -3.95
CA ILE A 39 -9.50 21.37 -5.00
C ILE A 39 -8.18 21.65 -5.69
N LEU A 40 -7.98 22.88 -6.15
CA LEU A 40 -6.77 23.27 -6.87
C LEU A 40 -5.49 23.06 -6.06
N LYS A 41 -5.52 23.33 -4.75
CA LYS A 41 -4.37 23.10 -3.86
C LYS A 41 -4.07 21.61 -3.69
N GLY A 42 -5.08 20.75 -3.75
CA GLY A 42 -4.94 19.29 -3.60
C GLY A 42 -4.60 18.56 -4.90
N LEU A 43 -4.69 19.20 -6.07
CA LEU A 43 -4.39 18.55 -7.35
C LEU A 43 -2.88 18.41 -7.57
N LYS A 44 -2.44 17.21 -7.94
CA LYS A 44 -1.06 16.96 -8.38
C LYS A 44 -1.06 16.45 -9.82
N PHE A 45 -0.47 17.25 -10.70
CA PHE A 45 -0.28 16.91 -12.10
C PHE A 45 1.08 16.24 -12.34
N PRO A 46 1.17 15.33 -13.34
CA PRO A 46 2.44 14.72 -13.73
C PRO A 46 3.36 15.77 -14.36
N ASN A 47 4.68 15.59 -14.22
CA ASN A 47 5.68 16.60 -14.61
C ASN A 47 5.61 16.94 -16.11
N GLU A 48 5.29 15.95 -16.93
CA GLU A 48 5.13 16.03 -18.39
C GLU A 48 4.02 17.01 -18.80
N LEU A 49 3.01 17.20 -17.95
CA LEU A 49 1.95 18.17 -18.19
C LEU A 49 2.28 19.56 -17.63
N LYS A 50 3.29 19.71 -16.77
CA LYS A 50 3.63 21.00 -16.15
C LYS A 50 4.20 22.02 -17.15
N GLU A 51 4.92 21.57 -18.18
CA GLU A 51 5.47 22.46 -19.23
C GLU A 51 4.46 22.84 -20.31
N THR A 52 3.44 22.00 -20.52
CA THR A 52 2.48 22.16 -21.63
C THR A 52 1.31 23.09 -21.31
N VAL A 53 1.20 23.57 -20.06
CA VAL A 53 0.27 24.65 -19.69
C VAL A 53 0.86 25.99 -20.13
N SER A 54 1.00 26.15 -21.45
CA SER A 54 1.41 27.40 -22.10
C SER A 54 0.17 28.17 -22.58
N TYR A 55 0.02 29.33 -21.96
CA TYR A 55 -1.04 30.34 -21.97
C TYR A 55 -1.68 30.63 -23.33
N SER A 56 -3.01 30.52 -23.40
CA SER A 56 -3.80 30.97 -24.54
C SER A 56 -4.68 32.16 -24.12
N LYS A 57 -4.19 33.36 -24.43
CA LYS A 57 -4.93 34.62 -24.27
C LYS A 57 -6.17 34.63 -25.16
N ASN A 58 -7.33 34.38 -24.57
CA ASN A 58 -8.63 34.95 -24.87
C ASN A 58 -9.67 34.13 -24.09
N LEU A 59 -10.65 34.78 -23.44
CA LEU A 59 -12.10 34.49 -23.52
C LEU A 59 -12.90 35.00 -22.30
N LYS A 60 -14.18 35.28 -22.55
CA LYS A 60 -15.15 36.02 -21.72
C LYS A 60 -16.10 35.07 -20.97
N GLU A 61 -16.47 35.47 -19.75
CA GLU A 61 -17.60 35.00 -18.92
C GLU A 61 -17.76 33.47 -18.66
N LEU A 62 -17.61 33.03 -17.41
CA LEU A 62 -17.86 31.66 -16.96
C LEU A 62 -19.36 31.50 -16.65
N SER A 63 -20.08 30.79 -17.52
CA SER A 63 -21.36 30.17 -17.14
C SER A 63 -21.17 28.65 -17.15
N LEU A 64 -21.59 27.97 -16.07
CA LEU A 64 -21.66 26.50 -15.96
C LEU A 64 -22.80 25.94 -16.82
N LYS A 65 -22.90 26.39 -18.08
CA LYS A 65 -24.09 26.16 -18.92
C LYS A 65 -24.20 24.76 -19.50
N THR A 66 -23.18 23.91 -19.38
CA THR A 66 -23.27 22.50 -19.78
C THR A 66 -22.60 21.63 -18.74
N HIS A 67 -23.41 20.92 -17.95
CA HIS A 67 -22.96 19.91 -17.01
C HIS A 67 -22.41 18.72 -17.80
N ALA A 68 -21.13 18.37 -17.63
CA ALA A 68 -20.59 17.19 -18.28
C ALA A 68 -21.21 15.94 -17.66
N GLU A 69 -21.85 15.11 -18.48
CA GLU A 69 -22.61 13.95 -17.99
C GLU A 69 -21.69 12.82 -17.50
N VAL A 70 -22.07 12.17 -16.39
CA VAL A 70 -21.28 11.15 -15.69
C VAL A 70 -22.05 9.84 -15.57
N SER A 71 -21.41 8.76 -16.03
CA SER A 71 -21.83 7.39 -15.75
C SER A 71 -21.08 6.89 -14.53
N VAL A 72 -21.79 6.54 -13.46
CA VAL A 72 -21.19 5.87 -12.31
C VAL A 72 -21.30 4.37 -12.50
N CYS A 73 -20.17 3.67 -12.50
CA CYS A 73 -20.13 2.22 -12.69
C CYS A 73 -19.77 1.52 -11.37
N ILE A 74 -20.56 0.51 -11.02
CA ILE A 74 -20.42 -0.30 -9.82
C ILE A 74 -20.37 -1.77 -10.24
N ILE A 75 -19.37 -2.51 -9.76
CA ILE A 75 -19.38 -3.98 -9.77
C ILE A 75 -19.60 -4.45 -8.33
N ALA A 76 -20.40 -5.48 -8.12
CA ALA A 76 -20.68 -5.99 -6.78
C ALA A 76 -20.79 -7.52 -6.74
N LYS A 77 -20.50 -8.09 -5.57
CA LYS A 77 -20.83 -9.46 -5.21
C LYS A 77 -21.04 -9.58 -3.72
N ASN A 78 -22.26 -9.88 -3.31
CA ASN A 78 -22.63 -10.05 -1.91
C ASN A 78 -22.35 -8.82 -1.01
N GLU A 79 -22.87 -7.67 -1.42
CA GLU A 79 -22.69 -6.35 -0.82
C GLU A 79 -23.99 -5.81 -0.20
N GLN A 80 -24.86 -6.68 0.32
CA GLN A 80 -26.18 -6.29 0.81
C GLN A 80 -26.15 -5.22 1.93
N ASP A 81 -25.05 -5.18 2.70
CA ASP A 81 -24.92 -4.30 3.86
C ASP A 81 -24.51 -2.87 3.45
N SER A 82 -23.78 -2.72 2.34
CA SER A 82 -23.20 -1.44 1.91
C SER A 82 -23.84 -0.85 0.65
N ILE A 83 -24.38 -1.68 -0.25
CA ILE A 83 -24.81 -1.24 -1.59
C ILE A 83 -25.87 -0.13 -1.57
N ARG A 84 -26.78 -0.15 -0.58
CA ARG A 84 -27.80 0.90 -0.43
C ARG A 84 -27.17 2.25 -0.12
N LYS A 85 -26.19 2.28 0.79
CA LYS A 85 -25.48 3.49 1.18
C LYS A 85 -24.63 4.02 0.01
N CYS A 86 -23.94 3.12 -0.68
CA CYS A 86 -23.18 3.43 -1.89
C CYS A 86 -24.05 4.17 -2.91
N ILE A 87 -25.13 3.51 -3.39
CA ILE A 87 -26.01 4.08 -4.42
C ILE A 87 -26.67 5.38 -3.96
N ASN A 88 -27.22 5.43 -2.74
CA ASN A 88 -27.85 6.65 -2.22
C ASN A 88 -26.89 7.84 -2.19
N SER A 89 -25.61 7.60 -1.88
CA SER A 89 -24.63 8.68 -1.82
C SER A 89 -24.36 9.32 -3.17
N ILE A 90 -24.35 8.55 -4.26
CA ILE A 90 -24.03 9.03 -5.61
C ILE A 90 -25.26 9.30 -6.48
N TYR A 91 -26.47 9.01 -5.99
CA TYR A 91 -27.69 9.00 -6.80
C TYR A 91 -27.96 10.35 -7.45
N GLU A 92 -27.98 11.44 -6.68
CA GLU A 92 -28.24 12.79 -7.21
C GLU A 92 -27.11 13.29 -8.12
N PHE A 93 -25.86 12.94 -7.79
CA PHE A 93 -24.69 13.36 -8.55
C PHE A 93 -24.61 12.73 -9.95
N SER A 94 -24.98 11.46 -10.08
CA SER A 94 -24.79 10.71 -11.34
C SER A 94 -25.71 11.23 -12.45
N ASP A 95 -25.44 10.93 -13.72
CA ASP A 95 -26.44 11.07 -14.80
C ASP A 95 -27.00 9.70 -15.19
N GLU A 96 -26.21 8.66 -15.00
CA GLU A 96 -26.66 7.27 -14.97
C GLU A 96 -25.79 6.43 -14.03
N ILE A 97 -26.35 5.31 -13.58
CA ILE A 97 -25.67 4.33 -12.72
C ILE A 97 -25.73 2.98 -13.42
N ILE A 98 -24.56 2.42 -13.71
CA ILE A 98 -24.39 1.08 -14.26
C ILE A 98 -24.00 0.15 -13.13
N PHE A 99 -24.94 -0.70 -12.70
CA PHE A 99 -24.70 -1.71 -11.68
C PHE A 99 -24.54 -3.09 -12.33
N ILE A 100 -23.39 -3.71 -12.10
CA ILE A 100 -23.06 -5.06 -12.56
C ILE A 100 -23.03 -6.02 -11.36
N ASP A 101 -23.96 -6.96 -11.33
CA ASP A 101 -23.92 -8.07 -10.37
C ASP A 101 -23.03 -9.19 -10.91
N THR A 102 -21.99 -9.56 -10.18
CA THR A 102 -21.02 -10.60 -10.57
C THR A 102 -21.32 -11.98 -9.98
N GLY A 103 -22.59 -12.18 -9.60
CA GLY A 103 -23.11 -13.44 -9.07
C GLY A 103 -23.35 -13.40 -7.56
N SER A 104 -24.07 -12.38 -7.08
CA SER A 104 -24.53 -12.32 -5.70
C SER A 104 -25.56 -13.40 -5.39
N ILE A 105 -25.46 -13.99 -4.20
CA ILE A 105 -26.40 -14.98 -3.66
C ILE A 105 -27.19 -14.46 -2.45
N ASP A 106 -26.87 -13.25 -2.01
CA ASP A 106 -27.49 -12.55 -0.90
C ASP A 106 -28.56 -11.54 -1.38
N LEU A 107 -28.94 -10.57 -0.54
CA LEU A 107 -29.97 -9.59 -0.89
C LEU A 107 -29.48 -8.43 -1.77
N THR A 108 -28.20 -8.38 -2.18
CA THR A 108 -27.62 -7.25 -2.93
C THR A 108 -28.46 -6.87 -4.14
N LYS A 109 -28.72 -7.82 -5.03
CA LYS A 109 -29.48 -7.56 -6.26
C LYS A 109 -30.92 -7.13 -5.98
N LYS A 110 -31.53 -7.65 -4.91
CA LYS A 110 -32.88 -7.26 -4.50
C LYS A 110 -32.90 -5.80 -4.04
N ILE A 111 -31.92 -5.40 -3.21
CA ILE A 111 -31.78 -4.03 -2.71
C ILE A 111 -31.59 -3.05 -3.86
N VAL A 112 -30.73 -3.36 -4.84
CA VAL A 112 -30.54 -2.48 -6.01
C VAL A 112 -31.83 -2.35 -6.82
N LYS A 113 -32.59 -3.43 -7.01
CA LYS A 113 -33.90 -3.38 -7.70
C LYS A 113 -34.92 -2.49 -6.99
N GLU A 114 -34.88 -2.41 -5.66
CA GLU A 114 -35.77 -1.51 -4.90
C GLU A 114 -35.40 -0.03 -5.07
N ILE A 115 -34.13 0.27 -5.35
CA ILE A 115 -33.62 1.63 -5.61
C ILE A 115 -33.71 1.97 -7.10
N ALA A 116 -33.87 0.96 -7.96
CA ALA A 116 -33.77 1.13 -9.40
C ALA A 116 -34.85 2.07 -9.95
N SER A 117 -34.39 2.96 -10.82
CA SER A 117 -35.20 3.90 -11.59
C SER A 117 -34.68 3.91 -13.03
N GLU A 118 -35.18 4.81 -13.89
CA GLU A 118 -34.61 5.01 -15.24
C GLU A 118 -33.10 5.30 -15.22
N LYS A 119 -32.60 5.84 -14.10
CA LYS A 119 -31.20 6.20 -13.89
C LYS A 119 -30.30 5.02 -13.54
N VAL A 120 -30.85 3.95 -12.96
CA VAL A 120 -30.09 2.80 -12.45
C VAL A 120 -30.32 1.59 -13.35
N LYS A 121 -29.29 1.21 -14.09
CA LYS A 121 -29.33 0.07 -15.02
C LYS A 121 -28.62 -1.12 -14.38
N ILE A 122 -29.34 -2.23 -14.22
CA ILE A 122 -28.86 -3.46 -13.60
C ILE A 122 -28.51 -4.47 -14.69
N PHE A 123 -27.30 -5.01 -14.65
CA PHE A 123 -26.86 -6.08 -15.54
C PHE A 123 -26.24 -7.24 -14.75
N ASP A 124 -26.43 -8.44 -15.25
CA ASP A 124 -25.75 -9.63 -14.77
C ASP A 124 -24.44 -9.84 -15.54
N TYR A 125 -23.42 -10.29 -14.81
CA TYR A 125 -22.12 -10.66 -15.37
C TYR A 125 -21.64 -11.98 -14.73
N THR A 126 -21.25 -12.94 -15.57
CA THR A 126 -20.72 -14.22 -15.06
C THR A 126 -19.26 -14.02 -14.68
N TRP A 127 -18.91 -14.24 -13.42
CA TRP A 127 -17.53 -14.12 -12.93
C TRP A 127 -16.56 -15.04 -13.69
N GLN A 128 -15.51 -14.45 -14.28
CA GLN A 128 -14.51 -15.16 -15.08
C GLN A 128 -13.09 -15.11 -14.49
N ASP A 129 -12.96 -14.90 -13.17
CA ASP A 129 -11.64 -14.72 -12.54
C ASP A 129 -10.87 -13.49 -13.07
N ASP A 130 -11.59 -12.46 -13.51
CA ASP A 130 -11.04 -11.23 -14.07
C ASP A 130 -11.85 -10.00 -13.57
N PHE A 131 -11.25 -9.23 -12.67
CA PHE A 131 -11.85 -7.97 -12.18
C PHE A 131 -11.91 -6.91 -13.30
N SER A 132 -10.86 -6.83 -14.12
CA SER A 132 -10.79 -5.86 -15.21
C SER A 132 -11.89 -6.09 -16.23
N ASP A 133 -12.19 -7.36 -16.55
CA ASP A 133 -13.24 -7.67 -17.52
C ASP A 133 -14.63 -7.26 -17.00
N ALA A 134 -14.92 -7.47 -15.71
CA ALA A 134 -16.15 -6.98 -15.09
C ALA A 134 -16.27 -5.45 -15.11
N ARG A 135 -15.18 -4.71 -14.80
CA ARG A 135 -15.17 -3.24 -14.92
C ARG A 135 -15.27 -2.77 -16.37
N ASN A 136 -14.62 -3.44 -17.29
CA ASN A 136 -14.72 -3.10 -18.72
C ASN A 136 -16.14 -3.38 -19.25
N TYR A 137 -16.81 -4.42 -18.76
CA TYR A 137 -18.21 -4.69 -19.08
C TYR A 137 -19.14 -3.57 -18.57
N SER A 138 -18.92 -3.04 -17.36
CA SER A 138 -19.69 -1.88 -16.88
C SER A 138 -19.47 -0.65 -17.75
N ILE A 139 -18.21 -0.36 -18.12
CA ILE A 139 -17.86 0.76 -19.01
C ILE A 139 -18.55 0.63 -20.37
N GLN A 140 -18.65 -0.58 -20.94
CA GLN A 140 -19.33 -0.80 -22.22
C GLN A 140 -20.85 -0.51 -22.17
N LYS A 141 -21.47 -0.55 -20.98
CA LYS A 141 -22.88 -0.20 -20.80
C LYS A 141 -23.10 1.28 -20.53
N ALA A 142 -22.03 2.01 -20.20
CA ALA A 142 -22.06 3.44 -19.96
C ALA A 142 -22.15 4.22 -21.28
N SER A 143 -22.98 5.25 -21.26
CA SER A 143 -23.38 6.10 -22.38
C SER A 143 -23.03 7.58 -22.17
N LYS A 144 -22.71 7.99 -20.94
CA LYS A 144 -22.31 9.38 -20.66
C LYS A 144 -20.84 9.62 -20.92
N GLU A 145 -20.49 10.90 -20.97
CA GLU A 145 -19.19 11.34 -21.44
C GLU A 145 -18.02 11.03 -20.48
N TRP A 146 -18.29 11.03 -19.18
CA TRP A 146 -17.33 10.67 -18.14
C TRP A 146 -17.72 9.37 -17.47
N ILE A 147 -16.72 8.58 -17.09
CA ILE A 147 -16.88 7.39 -16.26
C ILE A 147 -16.34 7.71 -14.88
N LEU A 148 -17.13 7.42 -13.84
CA LEU A 148 -16.67 7.31 -12.46
C LEU A 148 -16.84 5.87 -11.99
N ILE A 149 -15.78 5.31 -11.43
CA ILE A 149 -15.79 3.99 -10.80
C ILE A 149 -15.90 4.15 -9.28
N ILE A 150 -16.83 3.42 -8.67
CA ILE A 150 -16.98 3.34 -7.21
C ILE A 150 -17.21 1.89 -6.83
N ASP A 151 -16.55 1.43 -5.76
CA ASP A 151 -16.77 0.09 -5.23
C ASP A 151 -18.04 0.05 -4.37
N ALA A 152 -18.69 -1.10 -4.30
CA ALA A 152 -20.02 -1.26 -3.69
C ALA A 152 -20.03 -1.05 -2.16
N ASP A 153 -18.86 -1.13 -1.54
CA ASP A 153 -18.59 -0.90 -0.11
C ASP A 153 -18.09 0.52 0.17
N GLU A 154 -18.18 1.42 -0.80
CA GLU A 154 -17.76 2.83 -0.67
C GLU A 154 -18.94 3.79 -0.82
N TYR A 155 -18.78 5.00 -0.27
CA TYR A 155 -19.72 6.10 -0.42
C TYR A 155 -18.99 7.45 -0.47
N VAL A 156 -19.68 8.49 -0.93
CA VAL A 156 -19.11 9.85 -1.05
C VAL A 156 -19.99 10.86 -0.34
N SER A 157 -19.41 11.81 0.38
CA SER A 157 -20.19 12.88 1.02
C SER A 157 -20.63 13.94 0.00
N SER A 158 -21.67 14.71 0.32
CA SER A 158 -22.20 15.77 -0.55
C SER A 158 -21.14 16.82 -0.93
N ASP A 159 -20.25 17.15 0.01
CA ASP A 159 -19.19 18.15 -0.21
C ASP A 159 -18.15 17.61 -1.19
N GLU A 160 -17.76 16.34 -1.07
CA GLU A 160 -16.84 15.67 -1.98
C GLU A 160 -17.44 15.49 -3.37
N LEU A 161 -18.75 15.23 -3.50
CA LEU A 161 -19.44 15.22 -4.79
C LEU A 161 -19.48 16.60 -5.46
N THR A 162 -19.63 17.67 -4.67
CA THR A 162 -19.56 19.04 -5.19
C THR A 162 -18.16 19.32 -5.73
N LYS A 163 -17.12 18.91 -5.00
CA LYS A 163 -15.73 19.02 -5.48
C LYS A 163 -15.51 18.21 -6.77
N LEU A 164 -16.03 16.99 -6.82
CA LEU A 164 -15.92 16.12 -7.98
C LEU A 164 -16.60 16.70 -9.22
N ARG A 165 -17.78 17.31 -9.05
CA ARG A 165 -18.50 17.98 -10.12
C ARG A 165 -17.67 19.13 -10.71
N LEU A 166 -17.15 20.01 -9.85
CA LEU A 166 -16.31 21.12 -10.29
C LEU A 166 -15.03 20.64 -10.99
N LEU A 167 -14.41 19.56 -10.49
CA LEU A 167 -13.23 18.96 -11.10
C LEU A 167 -13.54 18.45 -12.51
N ILE A 168 -14.65 17.73 -12.68
CA ILE A 168 -15.09 17.20 -13.99
C ILE A 168 -15.33 18.33 -14.98
N ASP A 169 -16.04 19.39 -14.58
CA ASP A 169 -16.34 20.53 -15.46
C ASP A 169 -15.09 21.29 -15.89
N MET A 170 -14.06 21.35 -15.03
CA MET A 170 -12.75 21.89 -15.37
C MET A 170 -12.01 20.97 -16.35
N LEU A 171 -11.94 19.67 -16.03
CA LEU A 171 -11.23 18.70 -16.87
C LEU A 171 -11.88 18.55 -18.24
N ASP A 172 -13.19 18.76 -18.36
CA ASP A 172 -13.87 18.72 -19.66
C ASP A 172 -13.41 19.83 -20.62
N ARG A 173 -12.83 20.92 -20.10
CA ARG A 173 -12.24 21.99 -20.90
C ARG A 173 -10.75 21.80 -21.13
N PHE A 174 -10.15 20.79 -20.50
CA PHE A 174 -8.73 20.55 -20.57
C PHE A 174 -8.33 19.89 -21.90
N LYS A 175 -7.29 20.41 -22.55
CA LYS A 175 -6.82 19.95 -23.87
C LYS A 175 -6.53 18.45 -23.91
N PHE A 176 -6.03 17.88 -22.81
CA PHE A 176 -5.65 16.46 -22.74
C PHE A 176 -6.70 15.57 -22.07
N LYS A 177 -7.96 16.02 -21.92
CA LYS A 177 -9.02 15.30 -21.20
C LYS A 177 -9.18 13.84 -21.60
N ASP A 178 -9.01 13.54 -22.88
CA ASP A 178 -9.14 12.19 -23.44
C ASP A 178 -8.06 11.20 -22.99
N SER A 179 -6.94 11.71 -22.48
CA SER A 179 -5.78 10.93 -22.03
C SER A 179 -5.53 11.09 -20.52
N LEU A 180 -6.51 11.60 -19.77
CA LEU A 180 -6.41 11.73 -18.32
C LEU A 180 -7.14 10.61 -17.59
N ARG A 181 -6.56 10.23 -16.45
CA ARG A 181 -7.26 9.52 -15.37
C ARG A 181 -7.03 10.27 -14.07
N VAL A 182 -8.01 10.26 -13.18
CA VAL A 182 -7.92 10.91 -11.87
C VAL A 182 -7.93 9.86 -10.79
N SER A 183 -6.94 9.92 -9.90
CA SER A 183 -6.90 9.13 -8.68
C SER A 183 -7.44 9.95 -7.51
N CYS A 184 -8.33 9.34 -6.75
CA CYS A 184 -8.96 9.95 -5.57
C CYS A 184 -8.38 9.37 -4.28
N ALA A 185 -8.60 10.07 -3.17
CA ALA A 185 -8.31 9.58 -1.83
C ALA A 185 -9.39 8.59 -1.38
N ILE A 186 -9.00 7.55 -0.64
CA ILE A 186 -9.91 6.60 0.01
C ILE A 186 -9.65 6.65 1.50
N TYR A 187 -10.66 7.03 2.26
CA TYR A 187 -10.66 7.05 3.71
C TYR A 187 -11.11 5.68 4.24
N GLN A 188 -10.20 5.03 4.96
CA GLN A 188 -10.43 3.73 5.60
C GLN A 188 -10.98 3.92 7.02
N LEU A 189 -11.67 2.91 7.55
CA LEU A 189 -12.26 2.93 8.90
C LEU A 189 -11.25 3.09 10.05
N ASP A 190 -9.96 2.84 9.79
CA ASP A 190 -8.86 3.00 10.75
C ASP A 190 -8.18 4.38 10.67
N ASN A 191 -8.85 5.37 10.05
CA ASN A 191 -8.37 6.72 9.81
C ASN A 191 -7.14 6.78 8.87
N VAL A 192 -6.87 5.71 8.11
CA VAL A 192 -5.83 5.70 7.09
C VAL A 192 -6.40 6.24 5.78
N ILE A 193 -5.71 7.19 5.18
CA ILE A 193 -6.02 7.67 3.83
C ILE A 193 -5.07 6.99 2.85
N THR A 194 -5.65 6.31 1.87
CA THR A 194 -4.89 5.72 0.77
C THR A 194 -5.14 6.51 -0.51
N HIS A 195 -4.10 6.64 -1.33
CA HIS A 195 -4.17 7.30 -2.63
C HIS A 195 -3.72 6.30 -3.70
N GLY A 196 -4.24 6.43 -4.93
CA GLY A 196 -3.65 5.77 -6.11
C GLY A 196 -4.58 4.90 -6.93
N GLN A 197 -5.87 4.79 -6.57
CA GLN A 197 -6.85 4.17 -7.47
C GLN A 197 -7.43 5.21 -8.42
N SER A 198 -7.09 5.09 -9.70
CA SER A 198 -7.68 5.92 -10.75
C SER A 198 -9.12 5.49 -11.03
N ARG A 199 -10.05 6.44 -10.92
CA ARG A 199 -11.50 6.17 -10.89
C ARG A 199 -12.31 7.06 -11.81
N LEU A 200 -11.79 8.22 -12.21
CA LEU A 200 -12.47 9.15 -13.12
C LEU A 200 -11.68 9.31 -14.42
N PHE A 201 -12.35 9.12 -15.56
CA PHE A 201 -11.75 9.25 -16.90
C PHE A 201 -12.83 9.44 -17.99
N ARG A 202 -12.43 9.84 -19.20
CA ARG A 202 -13.36 10.02 -20.33
C ARG A 202 -13.86 8.69 -20.87
N ASN A 203 -15.16 8.61 -21.15
CA ASN A 203 -15.78 7.50 -21.87
C ASN A 203 -15.50 7.64 -23.38
N ASN A 204 -14.32 7.22 -23.83
CA ASN A 204 -13.88 7.40 -25.21
C ASN A 204 -13.31 6.13 -25.85
N ASN A 205 -13.49 4.96 -25.21
CA ASN A 205 -12.93 3.66 -25.62
C ASN A 205 -11.40 3.61 -25.76
N LYS A 206 -10.67 4.68 -25.37
CA LYS A 206 -9.20 4.72 -25.39
C LYS A 206 -8.62 4.18 -24.09
N ILE A 207 -9.35 4.23 -22.98
CA ILE A 207 -8.88 3.80 -21.67
C ILE A 207 -9.68 2.57 -21.22
N LYS A 208 -8.99 1.53 -20.73
CA LYS A 208 -9.60 0.30 -20.21
C LYS A 208 -8.86 -0.21 -18.98
N TYR A 209 -9.55 -0.95 -18.12
CA TYR A 209 -8.91 -1.67 -17.03
C TYR A 209 -8.13 -2.88 -17.55
N TYR A 210 -6.98 -3.13 -16.94
CA TYR A 210 -6.12 -4.26 -17.22
C TYR A 210 -5.55 -4.86 -15.93
N GLY A 211 -5.48 -6.19 -15.90
CA GLY A 211 -5.01 -6.98 -14.77
C GLY A 211 -6.15 -7.79 -14.16
N LEU A 212 -5.95 -9.11 -14.00
CA LEU A 212 -6.98 -9.99 -13.43
C LEU A 212 -7.38 -9.58 -12.00
N ILE A 213 -6.46 -8.94 -11.27
CA ILE A 213 -6.60 -8.36 -9.93
C ILE A 213 -5.61 -7.19 -9.81
N HIS A 214 -5.83 -6.27 -8.85
CA HIS A 214 -5.06 -5.02 -8.73
C HIS A 214 -5.04 -4.28 -10.06
N GLU A 215 -6.20 -4.18 -10.69
CA GLU A 215 -6.38 -3.63 -12.02
C GLU A 215 -5.90 -2.16 -12.14
N GLU A 216 -5.47 -1.79 -13.34
CA GLU A 216 -5.04 -0.44 -13.66
C GLU A 216 -5.61 0.02 -15.01
N LEU A 217 -5.87 1.33 -15.14
CA LEU A 217 -6.33 1.91 -16.40
C LEU A 217 -5.15 2.05 -17.39
N ARG A 218 -5.24 1.42 -18.56
CA ARG A 218 -4.25 1.50 -19.65
C ARG A 218 -4.88 2.01 -20.94
N ASN A 219 -4.05 2.45 -21.89
CA ASN A 219 -4.54 2.77 -23.22
C ASN A 219 -4.88 1.47 -23.97
N ASN A 220 -6.01 1.46 -24.67
CA ASN A 220 -6.54 0.33 -25.44
C ASN A 220 -5.61 -0.09 -26.60
N LYS A 221 -4.62 0.74 -26.98
CA LYS A 221 -3.57 0.40 -27.96
C LYS A 221 -2.19 0.10 -27.36
N GLY A 222 -2.02 0.11 -26.03
CA GLY A 222 -0.73 -0.15 -25.38
C GLY A 222 -0.44 0.76 -24.19
N LEU A 223 0.84 1.04 -23.94
CA LEU A 223 1.32 1.82 -22.79
C LEU A 223 1.49 3.32 -23.08
N ASP A 224 0.91 3.83 -24.18
CA ASP A 224 0.94 5.27 -24.51
C ASP A 224 0.45 6.11 -23.33
N PRO A 225 1.05 7.29 -23.08
CA PRO A 225 0.93 7.94 -21.79
C PRO A 225 -0.50 8.38 -21.51
N ILE A 226 -1.11 7.70 -20.55
CA ILE A 226 -2.24 8.22 -19.79
C ILE A 226 -1.65 9.01 -18.63
N PHE A 227 -2.08 10.26 -18.50
CA PHE A 227 -1.65 11.13 -17.44
C PHE A 227 -2.52 10.90 -16.21
N ASN A 228 -1.89 10.62 -15.07
CA ASN A 228 -2.60 10.50 -13.80
C ASN A 228 -2.59 11.85 -13.08
N VAL A 229 -3.77 12.37 -12.75
CA VAL A 229 -3.95 13.50 -11.85
C VAL A 229 -4.34 12.96 -10.48
N GLU A 230 -3.61 13.30 -9.43
CA GLU A 230 -4.02 12.96 -8.07
C GLU A 230 -4.90 14.07 -7.52
N SER A 231 -5.97 13.68 -6.83
CA SER A 231 -6.91 14.57 -6.15
C SER A 231 -7.08 14.15 -4.70
N GLU A 232 -7.31 15.14 -3.83
CA GLU A 232 -7.68 14.93 -2.42
C GLU A 232 -9.19 14.65 -2.23
N ILE A 233 -9.95 14.58 -3.32
CA ILE A 233 -11.37 14.20 -3.24
C ILE A 233 -11.48 12.82 -2.62
N THR A 234 -12.29 12.70 -1.58
CA THR A 234 -12.29 11.54 -0.69
C THR A 234 -13.53 10.67 -0.86
N PHE A 235 -13.29 9.38 -1.03
CA PHE A 235 -14.27 8.30 -0.99
C PHE A 235 -14.14 7.62 0.38
N PHE A 236 -15.25 7.25 1.00
CA PHE A 236 -15.27 6.65 2.32
C PHE A 236 -15.59 5.17 2.21
N HIS A 237 -14.70 4.33 2.74
CA HIS A 237 -14.91 2.90 2.78
C HIS A 237 -15.78 2.54 3.99
N ASP A 238 -16.97 2.01 3.72
CA ASP A 238 -17.92 1.53 4.73
C ASP A 238 -17.74 0.05 5.05
N GLY A 239 -17.07 -0.69 4.17
CA GLY A 239 -16.90 -2.13 4.29
C GLY A 239 -16.38 -2.52 5.67
N TYR A 240 -17.09 -3.43 6.33
CA TYR A 240 -16.61 -4.11 7.53
C TYR A 240 -15.18 -4.57 7.26
N LYS A 241 -14.28 -4.42 8.24
CA LYS A 241 -12.92 -4.99 8.18
C LYS A 241 -13.06 -6.44 7.71
N GLU A 242 -12.80 -6.68 6.43
CA GLU A 242 -12.76 -8.02 5.90
C GLU A 242 -11.69 -8.72 6.72
N ILE A 243 -12.11 -9.62 7.61
CA ILE A 243 -11.21 -10.66 8.07
C ILE A 243 -10.73 -11.29 6.77
N LEU A 244 -9.46 -11.06 6.41
CA LEU A 244 -8.83 -11.57 5.20
C LEU A 244 -9.11 -13.06 5.13
N ARG A 245 -10.17 -13.43 4.42
CA ARG A 245 -10.55 -14.84 4.28
C ARG A 245 -9.43 -15.45 3.46
N LYS A 246 -8.81 -16.50 3.98
CA LYS A 246 -7.70 -17.23 3.35
C LYS A 246 -7.95 -17.46 1.86
N GLU A 247 -9.20 -17.81 1.51
CA GLU A 247 -9.69 -17.99 0.14
C GLU A 247 -9.52 -16.75 -0.76
N LYS A 248 -9.79 -15.53 -0.25
CA LYS A 248 -9.62 -14.28 -1.02
C LYS A 248 -8.15 -14.05 -1.36
N CYS A 249 -7.27 -14.28 -0.40
CA CYS A 249 -5.83 -14.14 -0.60
C CYS A 249 -5.31 -15.19 -1.58
N GLU A 250 -5.69 -16.46 -1.42
CA GLU A 250 -5.32 -17.55 -2.34
C GLU A 250 -5.80 -17.28 -3.77
N ARG A 251 -7.04 -16.80 -3.95
CA ARG A 251 -7.56 -16.35 -5.24
C ARG A 251 -6.69 -15.25 -5.82
N ASN A 252 -6.42 -14.19 -5.07
CA ASN A 252 -5.65 -13.04 -5.56
C ASN A 252 -4.23 -13.46 -5.98
N ILE A 253 -3.55 -14.31 -5.20
CA ILE A 253 -2.24 -14.86 -5.55
C ILE A 253 -2.30 -15.69 -6.83
N ARG A 254 -3.31 -16.54 -7.00
CA ARG A 254 -3.52 -17.32 -8.24
C ARG A 254 -3.71 -16.42 -9.46
N LEU A 255 -4.47 -15.33 -9.32
CA LEU A 255 -4.68 -14.37 -10.40
C LEU A 255 -3.41 -13.57 -10.73
N LEU A 256 -2.61 -13.22 -9.72
CA LEU A 256 -1.31 -12.58 -9.93
C LEU A 256 -0.30 -13.51 -10.61
N ALA A 257 -0.30 -14.81 -10.30
CA ALA A 257 0.52 -15.79 -11.01
C ALA A 257 0.16 -15.86 -12.51
N LYS A 258 -1.12 -15.88 -12.86
CA LYS A 258 -1.58 -15.79 -14.25
C LYS A 258 -1.16 -14.47 -14.92
N MET A 259 -1.10 -13.36 -14.18
CA MET A 259 -0.59 -12.09 -14.70
C MET A 259 0.90 -12.13 -15.02
N LEU A 260 1.70 -12.84 -14.21
CA LEU A 260 3.11 -13.07 -14.50
C LEU A 260 3.33 -13.92 -15.76
N GLU A 261 2.46 -14.90 -16.01
CA GLU A 261 2.50 -15.67 -17.26
C GLU A 261 2.14 -14.81 -18.48
N LYS A 262 1.16 -13.90 -18.33
CA LYS A 262 0.68 -13.03 -19.41
C LYS A 262 1.64 -11.89 -19.74
N GLU A 263 2.26 -11.29 -18.72
CA GLU A 263 3.20 -10.16 -18.86
C GLU A 263 4.44 -10.41 -17.98
N PRO A 264 5.33 -11.32 -18.40
CA PRO A 264 6.48 -11.74 -17.60
C PRO A 264 7.47 -10.62 -17.33
N ASP A 265 7.57 -9.63 -18.21
CA ASP A 265 8.50 -8.50 -18.08
C ASP A 265 7.91 -7.30 -17.33
N ASN A 266 6.70 -7.43 -16.79
CA ASN A 266 6.05 -6.34 -16.05
C ASN A 266 6.36 -6.42 -14.55
N VAL A 267 7.28 -5.55 -14.11
CA VAL A 267 7.73 -5.43 -12.71
C VAL A 267 6.59 -5.28 -11.70
N ARG A 268 5.47 -4.67 -12.09
CA ARG A 268 4.31 -4.48 -11.21
C ARG A 268 3.72 -5.82 -10.77
N TRP A 269 3.57 -6.77 -11.69
CA TRP A 269 3.01 -8.08 -11.38
C TRP A 269 3.96 -8.89 -10.50
N ALA A 270 5.26 -8.82 -10.77
CA ALA A 270 6.29 -9.45 -9.94
C ALA A 270 6.27 -8.93 -8.50
N TYR A 271 6.24 -7.61 -8.35
CA TYR A 271 6.14 -6.98 -7.04
C TYR A 271 4.85 -7.37 -6.29
N LEU A 272 3.69 -7.24 -6.93
CA LEU A 272 2.40 -7.54 -6.30
C LEU A 272 2.28 -9.02 -5.93
N TYR A 273 2.73 -9.92 -6.80
CA TYR A 273 2.74 -11.36 -6.52
C TYR A 273 3.56 -11.69 -5.28
N CYS A 274 4.79 -11.18 -5.18
CA CYS A 274 5.64 -11.39 -4.02
C CYS A 274 5.06 -10.73 -2.76
N ARG A 275 4.55 -9.49 -2.87
CA ARG A 275 3.95 -8.76 -1.74
C ARG A 275 2.77 -9.52 -1.13
N ASP A 276 1.83 -9.96 -1.97
CA ASP A 276 0.59 -10.60 -1.51
C ASP A 276 0.84 -12.04 -1.03
N SER A 277 1.88 -12.69 -1.57
CA SER A 277 2.23 -14.05 -1.17
C SER A 277 3.08 -14.13 0.10
N PHE A 278 3.59 -13.00 0.59
CA PHE A 278 4.58 -12.93 1.68
C PHE A 278 4.19 -13.70 2.94
N SER A 279 2.92 -13.62 3.35
CA SER A 279 2.42 -14.24 4.59
C SER A 279 1.84 -15.65 4.40
N ILE A 280 1.66 -16.09 3.16
CA ILE A 280 0.86 -17.28 2.83
C ILE A 280 1.70 -18.37 2.19
N ASN A 281 2.70 -18.00 1.39
CA ASN A 281 3.50 -18.95 0.65
C ASN A 281 4.99 -18.76 0.98
N ALA A 282 5.46 -19.49 1.99
CA ALA A 282 6.84 -19.43 2.45
C ALA A 282 7.87 -19.94 1.42
N ASN A 283 7.43 -20.70 0.41
CA ASN A 283 8.30 -21.38 -0.55
C ASN A 283 8.61 -20.55 -1.80
N ILE A 284 8.10 -19.32 -1.90
CA ILE A 284 8.39 -18.48 -3.07
C ILE A 284 9.83 -17.96 -3.00
N ASP A 285 10.53 -18.14 -4.11
CA ASP A 285 11.85 -17.56 -4.31
C ASP A 285 11.72 -16.11 -4.79
N PHE A 286 11.73 -15.19 -3.83
CA PHE A 286 11.63 -13.76 -4.09
C PHE A 286 12.82 -13.24 -4.89
N GLU A 287 14.01 -13.82 -4.70
CA GLU A 287 15.22 -13.40 -5.39
C GLU A 287 15.07 -13.69 -6.88
N LYS A 288 14.66 -14.92 -7.23
CA LYS A 288 14.43 -15.32 -8.62
C LYS A 288 13.40 -14.45 -9.34
N ILE A 289 12.35 -14.01 -8.64
CA ILE A 289 11.26 -13.23 -9.25
C ILE A 289 11.61 -11.74 -9.34
N LEU A 290 12.24 -11.16 -8.32
CA LEU A 290 12.38 -9.71 -8.19
C LEU A 290 13.76 -9.18 -8.59
N LEU A 291 14.84 -9.95 -8.40
CA LEU A 291 16.19 -9.48 -8.77
C LEU A 291 16.35 -9.15 -10.26
N PRO A 292 15.72 -9.88 -11.21
CA PRO A 292 15.79 -9.51 -12.63
C PRO A 292 15.26 -8.10 -12.94
N PHE A 293 14.36 -7.56 -12.12
CA PHE A 293 13.83 -6.20 -12.25
C PHE A 293 14.61 -5.15 -11.47
N LEU A 294 15.52 -5.59 -10.60
CA LEU A 294 16.23 -4.74 -9.66
C LEU A 294 17.70 -4.56 -10.03
N ILE A 295 18.37 -5.60 -10.52
CA ILE A 295 19.82 -5.64 -10.70
C ILE A 295 20.21 -5.50 -12.18
N LYS A 296 21.28 -4.76 -12.47
CA LYS A 296 21.82 -4.61 -13.84
C LYS A 296 22.63 -5.83 -14.28
N ASN A 297 23.50 -6.33 -13.40
CA ASN A 297 24.33 -7.52 -13.60
C ASN A 297 24.07 -8.55 -12.49
N MET A 298 23.48 -9.69 -12.85
CA MET A 298 23.11 -10.77 -11.91
C MET A 298 24.32 -11.47 -11.27
N ASP A 299 25.51 -11.35 -11.85
CA ASP A 299 26.75 -11.90 -11.28
C ASP A 299 27.32 -11.04 -10.14
N GLU A 300 26.81 -9.80 -10.00
CA GLU A 300 27.22 -8.85 -8.99
C GLU A 300 26.17 -8.71 -7.89
N SER A 301 26.62 -8.44 -6.66
CA SER A 301 25.68 -8.26 -5.55
C SER A 301 24.97 -6.91 -5.58
N ILE A 302 23.86 -6.80 -4.82
CA ILE A 302 23.12 -5.56 -4.65
C ILE A 302 24.05 -4.44 -4.14
N SER A 303 24.16 -3.38 -4.92
CA SER A 303 24.88 -2.14 -4.63
C SER A 303 24.16 -0.97 -5.30
N TYR A 304 24.50 0.26 -4.94
CA TYR A 304 23.85 1.42 -5.56
C TYR A 304 24.19 1.53 -7.05
N GLU A 305 25.39 1.07 -7.42
CA GLU A 305 25.93 1.11 -8.77
C GLU A 305 25.28 0.02 -9.67
N ASN A 306 24.90 -1.11 -9.08
CA ASN A 306 24.35 -2.28 -9.76
C ASN A 306 22.80 -2.39 -9.70
N ILE A 307 22.08 -1.33 -9.30
CA ILE A 307 20.60 -1.33 -9.33
C ILE A 307 20.01 -0.54 -10.49
N LEU A 308 18.89 -1.03 -11.03
CA LEU A 308 18.01 -0.33 -11.96
C LEU A 308 17.11 0.63 -11.17
N LEU A 309 17.15 1.92 -11.52
CA LEU A 309 16.32 2.96 -10.90
C LEU A 309 15.00 3.10 -11.66
N THR A 310 13.93 2.60 -11.06
CA THR A 310 12.54 2.65 -11.55
C THR A 310 11.61 3.05 -10.41
N ASN A 311 10.33 3.27 -10.73
CA ASN A 311 9.32 3.59 -9.72
C ASN A 311 9.07 2.44 -8.72
N TYR A 312 9.51 1.22 -9.01
CA TYR A 312 9.36 0.04 -8.14
C TYR A 312 10.61 -0.30 -7.33
N THR A 313 11.77 0.33 -7.59
CA THR A 313 13.06 -0.07 -6.99
C THR A 313 13.03 -0.07 -5.47
N HIS A 314 12.56 1.00 -4.85
CA HIS A 314 12.50 1.09 -3.38
C HIS A 314 11.48 0.10 -2.79
N LEU A 315 10.33 -0.10 -3.45
CA LEU A 315 9.31 -1.07 -3.03
C LEU A 315 9.86 -2.51 -3.02
N ILE A 316 10.57 -2.88 -4.10
CA ILE A 316 11.24 -4.18 -4.21
C ILE A 316 12.33 -4.33 -3.14
N LEU A 317 13.16 -3.30 -2.95
CA LEU A 317 14.24 -3.33 -1.95
C LEU A 317 13.69 -3.50 -0.53
N PHE A 318 12.61 -2.82 -0.15
CA PHE A 318 11.97 -3.03 1.15
C PHE A 318 11.47 -4.47 1.32
N LEU A 319 10.80 -5.00 0.29
CA LEU A 319 10.24 -6.35 0.33
C LEU A 319 11.32 -7.43 0.44
N ILE A 320 12.40 -7.31 -0.34
CA ILE A 320 13.56 -8.20 -0.29
C ILE A 320 14.31 -8.06 1.04
N THR A 321 14.52 -6.83 1.54
CA THR A 321 15.16 -6.59 2.85
C THR A 321 14.39 -7.30 3.97
N LYS A 322 13.06 -7.16 3.97
CA LYS A 322 12.19 -7.84 4.92
C LYS A 322 12.34 -9.36 4.82
N LYS A 323 12.37 -9.93 3.61
CA LYS A 323 12.57 -11.37 3.40
C LYS A 323 13.94 -11.83 3.92
N TYR A 324 15.01 -11.10 3.61
CA TYR A 324 16.36 -11.42 4.10
C TYR A 324 16.48 -11.39 5.61
N ILE A 325 15.83 -10.44 6.29
CA ILE A 325 15.82 -10.40 7.75
C ILE A 325 15.09 -11.62 8.32
N ILE A 326 13.93 -11.99 7.76
CA ILE A 326 13.17 -13.17 8.20
C ILE A 326 13.96 -14.46 7.98
N ASP A 327 14.70 -14.55 6.87
CA ASP A 327 15.52 -15.71 6.53
C ASP A 327 16.88 -15.73 7.26
N GLY A 328 17.16 -14.75 8.13
CA GLY A 328 18.45 -14.61 8.81
C GLY A 328 19.63 -14.28 7.90
N LYS A 329 19.39 -13.74 6.70
CA LYS A 329 20.43 -13.32 5.73
C LYS A 329 20.92 -11.89 6.02
N SER A 330 21.44 -11.63 7.22
CA SER A 330 21.77 -10.27 7.70
C SER A 330 22.77 -9.49 6.83
N SER A 331 23.74 -10.19 6.20
CA SER A 331 24.71 -9.56 5.28
C SER A 331 24.02 -9.02 4.02
N LEU A 332 23.08 -9.78 3.43
CA LEU A 332 22.34 -9.34 2.25
C LEU A 332 21.33 -8.24 2.58
N ALA A 333 20.64 -8.33 3.72
CA ALA A 333 19.78 -7.27 4.23
C ALA A 333 20.57 -5.96 4.39
N SER A 334 21.80 -6.02 4.93
CA SER A 334 22.66 -4.84 5.08
C SER A 334 22.98 -4.17 3.74
N LYS A 335 23.22 -4.95 2.68
CA LYS A 335 23.44 -4.41 1.33
C LYS A 335 22.22 -3.64 0.82
N CYS A 336 21.02 -4.21 0.98
CA CYS A 336 19.77 -3.56 0.58
C CYS A 336 19.53 -2.27 1.38
N ILE A 337 19.75 -2.30 2.69
CA ILE A 337 19.59 -1.15 3.58
C ILE A 337 20.53 0.00 3.17
N LYS A 338 21.79 -0.29 2.84
CA LYS A 338 22.74 0.74 2.37
C LYS A 338 22.26 1.44 1.09
N VAL A 339 21.66 0.69 0.17
CA VAL A 339 21.07 1.25 -1.06
C VAL A 339 19.85 2.11 -0.71
N LEU A 340 18.97 1.61 0.15
CA LEU A 340 17.79 2.34 0.63
C LEU A 340 18.16 3.64 1.37
N GLU A 341 19.21 3.65 2.21
CA GLU A 341 19.68 4.84 2.91
C GLU A 341 20.14 5.95 1.95
N LYS A 342 20.80 5.57 0.84
CA LYS A 342 21.18 6.52 -0.22
C LYS A 342 19.97 7.04 -0.98
N MET A 343 18.98 6.19 -1.27
CA MET A 343 17.80 6.55 -2.06
C MET A 343 16.78 7.37 -1.27
N LEU A 344 16.59 7.05 0.01
CA LEU A 344 15.55 7.58 0.88
C LEU A 344 16.19 8.07 2.19
N PRO A 345 16.99 9.16 2.14
CA PRO A 345 17.62 9.71 3.33
C PRO A 345 16.55 10.11 4.36
N ASN A 346 16.81 9.81 5.63
CA ASN A 346 15.92 10.08 6.77
C ASN A 346 14.59 9.33 6.80
N SER A 347 14.42 8.27 5.99
CA SER A 347 13.24 7.41 6.08
C SER A 347 13.20 6.68 7.43
N SER A 348 12.05 6.77 8.12
CA SER A 348 11.75 6.02 9.34
C SER A 348 11.85 4.51 9.11
N ASP A 349 11.35 4.04 7.97
CA ASP A 349 11.26 2.62 7.65
C ASP A 349 12.64 2.03 7.36
N VAL A 350 13.49 2.77 6.65
CA VAL A 350 14.88 2.37 6.42
C VAL A 350 15.63 2.30 7.75
N THR A 351 15.43 3.29 8.62
CA THR A 351 16.03 3.35 9.96
C THR A 351 15.56 2.17 10.82
N PHE A 352 14.26 1.84 10.76
CA PHE A 352 13.69 0.69 11.45
C PHE A 352 14.34 -0.62 10.98
N TYR A 353 14.41 -0.88 9.67
CA TYR A 353 15.03 -2.10 9.14
C TYR A 353 16.54 -2.18 9.44
N LYS A 354 17.23 -1.03 9.51
CA LYS A 354 18.63 -0.97 9.96
C LYS A 354 18.78 -1.46 11.39
N PHE A 355 17.97 -0.95 12.31
CA PHE A 355 18.02 -1.39 13.71
C PHE A 355 17.58 -2.84 13.89
N LEU A 356 16.54 -3.26 13.16
CA LEU A 356 16.09 -4.65 13.17
C LEU A 356 17.20 -5.61 12.67
N ASN A 357 17.87 -5.27 11.57
CA ASN A 357 18.99 -6.08 11.07
C ASN A 357 20.20 -6.07 12.02
N LYS A 358 20.46 -4.95 12.70
CA LYS A 358 21.51 -4.86 13.73
C LYS A 358 21.18 -5.74 14.94
N GLN A 359 19.93 -5.73 15.40
CA GLN A 359 19.46 -6.61 16.46
C GLN A 359 19.63 -8.08 16.08
N HIS A 360 19.25 -8.46 14.86
CA HIS A 360 19.45 -9.82 14.35
C HIS A 360 20.93 -10.21 14.34
N SER A 361 21.80 -9.34 13.82
CA SER A 361 23.25 -9.58 13.80
C SER A 361 23.87 -9.73 15.19
N LEU A 362 23.39 -8.98 16.19
CA LEU A 362 23.84 -9.14 17.58
C LEU A 362 23.38 -10.48 18.16
N TYR A 363 22.16 -10.91 17.85
CA TYR A 363 21.65 -12.22 18.25
C TYR A 363 22.47 -13.37 17.66
N GLU A 364 22.84 -13.28 16.37
CA GLU A 364 23.73 -14.26 15.72
C GLU A 364 25.11 -14.31 16.39
N GLN A 365 25.71 -13.15 16.69
CA GLN A 365 27.00 -13.08 17.38
C GLN A 365 26.93 -13.71 18.78
N GLN A 366 25.84 -13.46 19.51
CA GLN A 366 25.63 -14.05 20.82
C GLN A 366 25.48 -15.58 20.74
N PHE A 367 24.81 -16.08 19.69
CA PHE A 367 24.67 -17.52 19.47
C PHE A 367 26.02 -18.19 19.12
N GLU A 368 26.86 -17.57 18.29
CA GLU A 368 28.20 -18.08 18.02
C GLU A 368 29.10 -18.04 19.26
N PHE A 369 29.02 -16.96 20.05
CA PHE A 369 29.75 -16.87 21.31
C PHE A 369 29.31 -17.96 22.30
N LEU A 370 28.01 -18.21 22.42
CA LEU A 370 27.48 -19.31 23.24
C LEU A 370 28.06 -20.68 22.81
N LYS A 371 28.17 -20.95 21.50
CA LYS A 371 28.80 -22.20 21.01
C LYS A 371 30.25 -22.32 21.43
N GLU A 372 31.02 -21.23 21.33
CA GLU A 372 32.43 -21.21 21.75
C GLU A 372 32.57 -21.54 23.24
N VAL A 373 31.76 -20.89 24.09
CA VAL A 373 31.77 -21.12 25.55
C VAL A 373 31.36 -22.56 25.89
N ILE A 374 30.31 -23.08 25.26
CA ILE A 374 29.89 -24.48 25.43
C ILE A 374 31.01 -25.44 25.01
N GLN A 375 31.68 -25.18 23.90
CA GLN A 375 32.75 -26.03 23.40
C GLN A 375 33.96 -26.03 24.35
N PHE A 376 34.35 -24.85 24.85
CA PHE A 376 35.38 -24.75 25.88
C PHE A 376 35.00 -25.54 27.13
N ARG A 377 33.77 -25.36 27.63
CA ARG A 377 33.29 -26.04 28.84
C ARG A 377 33.22 -27.56 28.68
N LYS A 378 32.87 -28.07 27.50
CA LYS A 378 32.86 -29.51 27.20
C LYS A 378 34.26 -30.12 27.16
N ASN A 379 35.25 -29.36 26.71
CA ASN A 379 36.63 -29.83 26.59
C ASN A 379 37.42 -29.77 27.92
N ASN A 380 36.89 -29.07 28.92
CA ASN A 380 37.58 -28.84 30.19
C ASN A 380 36.64 -29.17 31.35
N GLU A 381 36.98 -30.21 32.11
CA GLU A 381 36.22 -30.59 33.31
C GLU A 381 36.78 -29.94 34.59
N TYR A 382 38.09 -29.72 34.62
CA TYR A 382 38.81 -29.24 35.80
C TYR A 382 40.00 -28.36 35.41
N ASP A 383 40.23 -27.28 36.15
CA ASP A 383 41.41 -26.42 36.00
C ASP A 383 42.07 -26.15 37.37
N GLN A 384 43.20 -26.83 37.61
CA GLN A 384 43.97 -26.72 38.84
C GLN A 384 44.61 -25.33 39.06
N TYR A 385 44.69 -24.51 38.01
CA TYR A 385 45.28 -23.17 38.08
C TYR A 385 44.22 -22.06 38.19
N SER A 386 42.93 -22.41 38.15
CA SER A 386 41.84 -21.45 38.23
C SER A 386 41.82 -20.76 39.60
N GLN A 387 41.86 -19.42 39.58
CA GLN A 387 41.70 -18.60 40.78
C GLN A 387 40.23 -18.31 41.12
N ILE A 388 39.30 -18.61 40.20
CA ILE A 388 37.86 -18.42 40.38
C ILE A 388 37.23 -19.71 40.93
N GLY A 389 37.58 -20.86 40.35
CA GLY A 389 37.05 -22.15 40.78
C GLY A 389 37.46 -23.26 39.83
N CYS A 390 38.17 -24.26 40.36
CA CYS A 390 38.72 -25.37 39.58
C CYS A 390 37.66 -26.28 38.95
N ASN A 391 36.41 -26.25 39.42
CA ASN A 391 35.27 -27.02 38.87
C ASN A 391 34.59 -26.34 37.66
N LEU A 392 35.02 -25.12 37.30
CA LEU A 392 34.55 -24.35 36.14
C LEU A 392 33.05 -23.99 36.19
N LEU A 393 32.43 -23.93 37.38
CA LEU A 393 31.01 -23.54 37.51
C LEU A 393 30.73 -22.09 37.06
N HIS A 394 31.74 -21.22 37.03
CA HIS A 394 31.61 -19.88 36.45
C HIS A 394 31.31 -19.91 34.94
N TYR A 395 31.79 -20.92 34.21
CA TYR A 395 31.40 -21.13 32.82
C TYR A 395 29.98 -21.67 32.69
N ASP A 396 29.55 -22.55 33.60
CA ASP A 396 28.16 -23.02 33.66
C ASP A 396 27.18 -21.84 33.92
N LEU A 397 27.58 -20.87 34.76
CA LEU A 397 26.84 -19.61 34.97
C LEU A 397 26.84 -18.71 33.72
N LEU A 398 27.98 -18.55 33.04
CA LEU A 398 28.03 -17.78 31.80
C LEU A 398 27.15 -18.41 30.71
N ILE A 399 27.16 -19.74 30.58
CA ILE A 399 26.32 -20.48 29.65
C ILE A 399 24.83 -20.28 29.99
N SER A 400 24.45 -20.29 31.27
CA SER A 400 23.05 -20.10 31.66
C SER A 400 22.54 -18.71 31.27
N GLY A 401 23.34 -17.65 31.47
CA GLY A 401 23.01 -16.28 31.05
C GLY A 401 22.89 -16.16 29.53
N LEU A 402 23.86 -16.67 28.79
CA LEU A 402 23.83 -16.64 27.32
C LEU A 402 22.65 -17.44 26.75
N LEU A 403 22.32 -18.59 27.33
CA LEU A 403 21.12 -19.37 26.97
C LEU A 403 19.83 -18.58 27.22
N PHE A 404 19.77 -17.82 28.32
CA PHE A 404 18.63 -16.96 28.63
C PHE A 404 18.47 -15.87 27.55
N ASP A 405 19.56 -15.19 27.20
CA ASP A 405 19.54 -14.10 26.22
C ASP A 405 19.13 -14.57 24.83
N VAL A 406 19.55 -15.78 24.42
CA VAL A 406 19.11 -16.38 23.15
C VAL A 406 17.71 -17.00 23.22
N LYS A 407 16.98 -16.80 24.34
CA LYS A 407 15.62 -17.28 24.59
C LYS A 407 15.49 -18.81 24.72
N SER A 408 16.59 -19.47 25.07
CA SER A 408 16.65 -20.91 25.37
C SER A 408 16.40 -21.15 26.86
N TYR A 409 15.22 -20.75 27.33
CA TYR A 409 14.92 -20.64 28.76
C TYR A 409 14.97 -21.98 29.50
N ASP A 410 14.48 -23.07 28.91
CA ASP A 410 14.49 -24.39 29.55
C ASP A 410 15.91 -24.89 29.80
N TYR A 411 16.81 -24.72 28.82
CA TYR A 411 18.21 -25.11 28.98
C TYR A 411 18.94 -24.16 29.93
N SER A 412 18.68 -22.86 29.86
CA SER A 412 19.19 -21.89 30.84
C SER A 412 18.81 -22.30 32.27
N TYR A 413 17.55 -22.69 32.47
CA TYR A 413 17.02 -23.15 33.76
C TYR A 413 17.73 -24.41 34.27
N GLN A 414 18.01 -25.39 33.41
CA GLN A 414 18.77 -26.59 33.80
C GLN A 414 20.18 -26.27 34.31
N TYR A 415 20.86 -25.27 33.72
CA TYR A 415 22.16 -24.84 34.23
C TYR A 415 22.02 -24.12 35.57
N PHE A 416 20.99 -23.29 35.78
CA PHE A 416 20.73 -22.66 37.08
C PHE A 416 20.46 -23.69 38.18
N LEU A 417 19.64 -24.71 37.92
CA LEU A 417 19.42 -25.83 38.85
C LEU A 417 20.72 -26.53 39.24
N LYS A 418 21.58 -26.83 38.24
CA LYS A 418 22.89 -27.46 38.47
C LYS A 418 23.76 -26.61 39.40
N LEU A 419 23.75 -25.29 39.22
CA LEU A 419 24.52 -24.35 40.03
C LEU A 419 23.97 -24.23 41.46
N ASP A 420 22.65 -24.23 41.62
CA ASP A 420 22.00 -24.16 42.94
C ASP A 420 22.24 -25.45 43.75
N LEU A 421 22.13 -26.63 43.11
CA LEU A 421 22.49 -27.92 43.72
C LEU A 421 23.97 -27.99 44.13
N ALA A 422 24.84 -27.27 43.43
CA ALA A 422 26.26 -27.15 43.79
C ALA A 422 26.53 -26.10 44.88
N ASN A 423 25.48 -25.48 45.43
CA ASN A 423 25.54 -24.37 46.38
C ASN A 423 26.43 -23.22 45.87
N TYR A 424 26.46 -23.00 44.55
CA TYR A 424 27.37 -22.03 43.94
C TYR A 424 27.03 -20.59 44.36
N PHE A 425 25.75 -20.29 44.56
CA PHE A 425 25.27 -18.92 44.82
C PHE A 425 25.46 -18.42 46.25
N SER A 426 26.00 -19.21 47.18
CA SER A 426 26.09 -18.82 48.59
C SER A 426 27.19 -17.78 48.87
N GLU A 427 28.21 -17.65 48.01
CA GLU A 427 29.39 -16.80 48.27
C GLU A 427 29.97 -16.11 47.03
N LEU A 428 29.14 -15.51 46.16
CA LEU A 428 29.63 -15.02 44.87
C LEU A 428 29.66 -13.50 44.67
N GLU A 429 30.85 -12.99 44.32
CA GLU A 429 31.06 -11.76 43.56
C GLU A 429 30.66 -11.97 42.09
N ILE A 430 29.38 -12.20 41.82
CA ILE A 430 28.84 -12.27 40.44
C ILE A 430 28.26 -10.93 39.99
N PRO A 431 28.30 -10.62 38.68
CA PRO A 431 27.68 -9.41 38.15
C PRO A 431 26.18 -9.32 38.46
N ASP A 432 25.67 -8.10 38.66
CA ASP A 432 24.29 -7.88 39.12
C ASP A 432 23.22 -8.41 38.16
N GLU A 433 23.52 -8.46 36.86
CA GLU A 433 22.63 -9.05 35.85
C GLU A 433 22.30 -10.53 36.14
N TYR A 434 23.28 -11.31 36.62
CA TYR A 434 23.06 -12.71 37.01
C TYR A 434 22.27 -12.81 38.30
N LYS A 435 22.46 -11.89 39.26
CA LYS A 435 21.66 -11.84 40.48
C LYS A 435 20.17 -11.61 40.15
N MET A 436 19.88 -10.73 39.20
CA MET A 436 18.50 -10.51 38.74
C MET A 436 17.91 -11.76 38.07
N LEU A 437 18.68 -12.46 37.24
CA LEU A 437 18.26 -13.71 36.62
C LEU A 437 18.00 -14.82 37.64
N ILE A 438 18.86 -14.96 38.65
CA ILE A 438 18.70 -15.93 39.75
C ILE A 438 17.44 -15.61 40.57
N ASN A 439 17.14 -14.34 40.85
CA ASN A 439 15.92 -13.98 41.56
C ASN A 439 14.67 -14.38 40.77
N LYS A 440 14.64 -14.12 39.45
CA LYS A 440 13.55 -14.59 38.57
C LYS A 440 13.44 -16.11 38.51
N TYR A 441 14.57 -16.82 38.56
CA TYR A 441 14.60 -18.28 38.66
C TYR A 441 13.90 -18.75 39.95
N ARG A 442 14.24 -18.15 41.11
CA ARG A 442 13.69 -18.51 42.41
C ARG A 442 12.20 -18.18 42.54
N GLU A 443 11.71 -17.12 41.88
CA GLU A 443 10.29 -16.75 41.83
C GLU A 443 9.42 -17.76 41.05
N ASN A 444 9.98 -18.53 40.11
CA ASN A 444 9.24 -19.55 39.37
C ASN A 444 9.17 -20.92 40.08
N GLU A 445 9.92 -21.11 41.17
CA GLU A 445 9.86 -22.31 42.03
C GLU A 445 8.83 -22.20 43.17
N SER A 446 8.35 -20.99 43.47
CA SER A 446 7.28 -20.70 44.44
C SER A 446 5.91 -20.68 43.78
#